data_AF-A0A914QL85-F1
#
_entry.id   AF-A0A914QL85-F1
#
_cell.length_a   1.000
_cell.length_b   1.000
_cell.length_c   1.000
_cell.angle_alpha   90.00
_cell.angle_beta   90.00
_cell.angle_gamma   90.00
#
_symmetry.space_group_name_H-M   'P 1'
#
loop_
_entity.id
_entity.type
_entity.pdbx_description
1 polymer ?
#
loop_
_entity_poly.entity_id
_entity_poly.type
_entity_poly.pdbx_seq_one_letter_code
_entity_poly.pdbx_strand_id
1 'polypeptide(L)'
;MCRRLLDHKTAPSIHLYTMNREGSCREILMALGLWQKEPIRSLPWIPHGGHHPLRCKEDVRPIYWTARPKSYIFRTKDWDEYPNGRWGNSSSPAFNDLQEYYMFYLKGLPKKEEMLQMYSSELSSIDDVKNVFVNFLTRTQNKNGVQVTRLPWSEQDYDTSAETNLIKDQLIWCNANGIFTINSQPSVNGAPSTDPLVGWGKPGGYCYQKAYLEFFISNERAAKLKEILKDYSIINYHIINQKVRDKSLNLETIDWSNIEPTTPIAVTWGVFPGCEIAQPTVVDPLSFRVWKNEAYDAWINGWANIYPSGSKSRKIIENIHDNYCLVTLVDNDYVKASVLFEVLEKAIAE
;
A
#
# COMPACT_ATOMS: atom_id res chain seq x y z
N MET A 1 29.45 33.59 -0.35
CA MET A 1 30.34 32.77 -1.21
C MET A 1 29.58 32.10 -2.35
N CYS A 2 28.67 31.14 -2.06
CA CYS A 2 27.94 30.39 -3.07
C CYS A 2 27.17 31.25 -4.08
N ARG A 3 26.45 32.29 -3.63
CA ARG A 3 25.79 33.27 -4.53
C ARG A 3 26.75 33.84 -5.57
N ARG A 4 27.90 34.37 -5.11
CA ARG A 4 28.96 34.88 -5.98
C ARG A 4 29.41 33.84 -7.03
N LEU A 5 29.63 32.58 -6.64
CA LEU A 5 30.07 31.54 -7.58
C LEU A 5 29.03 31.25 -8.67
N LEU A 6 27.74 31.21 -8.30
CA LEU A 6 26.62 30.99 -9.21
C LEU A 6 26.35 32.20 -10.10
N ASP A 7 26.32 33.40 -9.52
CA ASP A 7 26.03 34.66 -10.22
C ASP A 7 27.08 34.97 -11.30
N HIS A 8 28.36 34.73 -10.97
CA HIS A 8 29.46 34.89 -11.94
C HIS A 8 29.59 33.72 -12.92
N LYS A 9 28.74 32.69 -12.84
CA LYS A 9 28.76 31.48 -13.69
C LYS A 9 30.14 30.79 -13.73
N THR A 10 30.95 30.98 -12.70
CA THR A 10 32.30 30.37 -12.57
C THR A 10 32.25 28.87 -12.28
N ALA A 11 31.13 28.39 -11.75
CA ALA A 11 30.88 26.97 -11.53
C ALA A 11 29.42 26.63 -11.90
N PRO A 12 29.17 25.49 -12.56
CA PRO A 12 27.82 25.09 -12.94
C PRO A 12 27.02 24.49 -11.77
N SER A 13 27.67 24.13 -10.66
CA SER A 13 27.04 23.45 -9.53
C SER A 13 27.80 23.68 -8.22
N ILE A 14 27.17 23.31 -7.10
CA ILE A 14 27.75 23.35 -5.75
C ILE A 14 27.69 21.95 -5.15
N HIS A 15 28.80 21.47 -4.59
CA HIS A 15 28.84 20.25 -3.79
C HIS A 15 28.99 20.62 -2.30
N LEU A 16 28.06 20.18 -1.46
CA LEU A 16 28.05 20.46 -0.01
C LEU A 16 28.44 19.20 0.77
N TYR A 17 29.51 19.29 1.56
CA TYR A 17 29.84 18.24 2.53
C TYR A 17 28.90 18.30 3.72
N THR A 18 27.94 17.37 3.77
CA THR A 18 26.86 17.41 4.77
C THR A 18 27.31 17.01 6.17
N MET A 19 28.41 16.26 6.30
CA MET A 19 28.89 15.70 7.57
C MET A 19 27.78 14.97 8.35
N ASN A 20 26.88 14.30 7.62
CA ASN A 20 25.68 13.63 8.16
C ASN A 20 24.73 14.55 8.95
N ARG A 21 24.71 15.86 8.63
CA ARG A 21 23.80 16.84 9.22
C ARG A 21 22.99 17.56 8.13
N GLU A 22 21.67 17.52 8.25
CA GLU A 22 20.76 18.12 7.27
C GLU A 22 20.65 19.65 7.42
N GLY A 23 20.47 20.14 8.65
CA GLY A 23 20.00 21.51 8.94
C GLY A 23 20.77 22.61 8.21
N SER A 24 22.09 22.64 8.37
CA SER A 24 22.93 23.69 7.76
C SER A 24 22.92 23.65 6.23
N CYS A 25 22.92 22.45 5.63
CA CYS A 25 22.89 22.30 4.18
C CYS A 25 21.54 22.76 3.61
N ARG A 26 20.44 22.39 4.28
CA ARG A 26 19.08 22.80 3.92
C ARG A 26 18.92 24.32 3.96
N GLU A 27 19.36 24.97 5.05
CA GLU A 27 19.30 26.43 5.19
C GLU A 27 20.11 27.16 4.10
N ILE A 28 21.30 26.66 3.77
CA ILE A 28 22.11 27.21 2.67
C ILE A 28 21.36 27.10 1.35
N LEU A 29 20.79 25.93 1.02
CA LEU A 29 20.05 25.70 -0.22
C LEU A 29 18.78 26.57 -0.29
N MET A 30 18.05 26.73 0.81
CA MET A 30 16.90 27.64 0.90
C MET A 30 17.33 29.09 0.66
N ALA A 31 18.42 29.55 1.28
CA ALA A 31 18.94 30.91 1.10
C ALA A 31 19.48 31.17 -0.32
N LEU A 32 19.84 30.11 -1.07
CA LEU A 32 20.25 30.18 -2.47
C LEU A 32 19.08 30.06 -3.45
N GLY A 33 17.85 29.80 -2.99
CA GLY A 33 16.70 29.52 -3.86
C GLY A 33 16.82 28.20 -4.61
N LEU A 34 17.70 27.30 -4.17
CA LEU A 34 17.94 25.98 -4.78
C LEU A 34 17.19 24.85 -4.07
N TRP A 35 16.49 25.15 -2.97
CA TRP A 35 15.67 24.18 -2.25
C TRP A 35 14.21 24.24 -2.74
N GLN A 36 13.77 23.19 -3.43
CA GLN A 36 12.34 23.01 -3.72
C GLN A 36 11.64 22.48 -2.46
N LYS A 37 10.70 23.25 -1.91
CA LYS A 37 9.97 22.88 -0.68
C LYS A 37 9.08 21.65 -0.86
N GLU A 38 8.44 21.53 -2.02
CA GLU A 38 7.62 20.38 -2.39
C GLU A 38 8.03 19.94 -3.80
N PRO A 39 8.91 18.92 -3.93
CA PRO A 39 9.22 18.38 -5.25
C PRO A 39 7.96 17.78 -5.85
N ILE A 40 7.62 18.18 -7.08
CA ILE A 40 6.52 17.57 -7.82
C ILE A 40 6.84 16.09 -7.99
N ARG A 41 5.97 15.23 -7.46
CA ARG A 41 6.11 13.78 -7.56
C ARG A 41 6.16 13.39 -9.04
N SER A 42 7.22 12.72 -9.48
CA SER A 42 7.32 12.27 -10.88
C SER A 42 6.37 11.10 -11.18
N LEU A 43 6.14 10.23 -10.19
CA LEU A 43 5.22 9.09 -10.21
C LEU A 43 4.44 9.05 -8.87
N PRO A 44 3.31 8.32 -8.79
CA PRO A 44 2.55 8.15 -7.53
C PRO A 44 3.35 7.49 -6.41
N TRP A 45 4.41 6.76 -6.75
CA TRP A 45 5.34 6.12 -5.85
C TRP A 45 6.77 6.64 -6.08
N ILE A 46 7.61 6.56 -5.04
CA ILE A 46 9.00 7.00 -5.12
C ILE A 46 9.78 6.06 -6.06
N PRO A 47 10.39 6.55 -7.15
CA PRO A 47 11.26 5.72 -7.99
C PRO A 47 12.49 5.29 -7.20
N HIS A 48 12.77 3.99 -7.19
CA HIS A 48 13.95 3.43 -6.55
C HIS A 48 14.91 2.95 -7.63
N GLY A 49 16.20 3.21 -7.46
CA GLY A 49 17.21 2.77 -8.43
C GLY A 49 17.41 3.72 -9.62
N GLY A 50 17.29 5.04 -9.42
CA GLY A 50 17.65 6.01 -10.46
C GLY A 50 19.09 5.89 -10.97
N HIS A 51 19.99 5.27 -10.19
CA HIS A 51 21.37 4.95 -10.58
C HIS A 51 21.54 3.49 -11.03
N HIS A 52 20.50 2.66 -10.94
CA HIS A 52 20.56 1.27 -11.35
C HIS A 52 20.42 1.16 -12.87
N PRO A 53 21.31 0.45 -13.58
CA PRO A 53 21.37 0.46 -15.05
C PRO A 53 20.09 -0.04 -15.73
N LEU A 54 19.39 -1.01 -15.12
CA LEU A 54 18.17 -1.61 -15.67
C LEU A 54 16.88 -0.95 -15.11
N ARG A 55 16.73 -0.93 -13.77
CA ARG A 55 15.55 -0.39 -13.08
C ARG A 55 15.30 1.11 -13.29
N CYS A 56 16.25 1.91 -13.75
CA CYS A 56 16.01 3.32 -14.02
C CYS A 56 14.89 3.59 -15.05
N LYS A 57 14.51 2.56 -15.83
CA LYS A 57 13.39 2.59 -16.79
C LYS A 57 12.06 2.11 -16.20
N GLU A 58 12.03 1.63 -14.97
CA GLU A 58 10.81 1.13 -14.32
C GLU A 58 9.83 2.28 -14.08
N ASP A 59 8.63 2.18 -14.66
CA ASP A 59 7.60 3.22 -14.53
C ASP A 59 6.21 2.68 -14.20
N VAL A 60 6.04 1.36 -14.03
CA VAL A 60 4.78 0.71 -13.68
C VAL A 60 4.97 -0.40 -12.65
N ARG A 61 4.09 -0.46 -11.63
CA ARG A 61 4.13 -1.44 -10.53
C ARG A 61 2.74 -1.94 -10.13
N PRO A 62 2.64 -3.15 -9.53
CA PRO A 62 1.42 -3.59 -8.86
C PRO A 62 1.19 -2.76 -7.59
N ILE A 63 -0.07 -2.40 -7.32
CA ILE A 63 -0.44 -1.53 -6.21
C ILE A 63 -0.16 -2.12 -4.81
N TYR A 64 -0.02 -3.44 -4.71
CA TYR A 64 0.00 -4.17 -3.43
C TYR A 64 1.17 -3.79 -2.51
N TRP A 65 2.34 -3.46 -3.07
CA TRP A 65 3.52 -3.08 -2.29
C TRP A 65 3.68 -1.56 -2.09
N THR A 66 2.62 -0.78 -2.28
CA THR A 66 2.68 0.69 -2.11
C THR A 66 3.20 1.08 -0.72
N ALA A 67 2.70 0.43 0.34
CA ALA A 67 3.16 0.62 1.71
C ALA A 67 4.42 -0.19 2.08
N ARG A 68 4.90 -1.02 1.14
CA ARG A 68 6.05 -1.92 1.31
C ARG A 68 7.09 -1.87 0.18
N PRO A 69 7.61 -0.66 -0.15
CA PRO A 69 8.49 -0.49 -1.30
C PRO A 69 9.81 -1.25 -1.16
N LYS A 70 10.38 -1.41 0.05
CA LYS A 70 11.65 -2.14 0.21
C LYS A 70 11.46 -3.62 -0.07
N SER A 71 10.33 -4.20 0.34
CA SER A 71 9.95 -5.58 0.00
C SER A 71 9.90 -5.76 -1.50
N TYR A 72 9.15 -4.90 -2.20
CA TYR A 72 9.05 -4.96 -3.65
C TYR A 72 10.43 -4.89 -4.34
N ILE A 73 11.28 -3.94 -3.93
CA ILE A 73 12.63 -3.81 -4.50
C ILE A 73 13.47 -5.05 -4.26
N PHE A 74 13.45 -5.60 -3.05
CA PHE A 74 14.17 -6.82 -2.73
C PHE A 74 13.69 -8.01 -3.58
N ARG A 75 12.37 -8.16 -3.70
CA ARG A 75 11.77 -9.31 -4.40
C ARG A 75 11.92 -9.25 -5.92
N THR A 76 12.19 -8.07 -6.46
CA THR A 76 12.39 -7.84 -7.90
C THR A 76 13.84 -7.48 -8.24
N LYS A 77 14.77 -7.54 -7.28
CA LYS A 77 16.16 -7.04 -7.45
C LYS A 77 16.93 -7.77 -8.57
N ASP A 78 16.63 -9.06 -8.75
CA ASP A 78 17.32 -9.96 -9.69
C ASP A 78 16.58 -10.06 -11.04
N TRP A 79 15.65 -9.15 -11.34
CA TRP A 79 15.00 -9.10 -12.64
C TRP A 79 15.95 -8.60 -13.73
N ASP A 80 16.01 -9.33 -14.84
CA ASP A 80 16.78 -8.96 -16.03
C ASP A 80 16.21 -7.72 -16.73
N GLU A 81 14.88 -7.57 -16.71
CA GLU A 81 14.17 -6.43 -17.29
C GLU A 81 13.08 -5.93 -16.32
N TYR A 82 12.85 -4.62 -16.34
CA TYR A 82 11.83 -3.96 -15.52
C TYR A 82 10.70 -3.41 -16.39
N PRO A 83 9.43 -3.55 -15.97
CA PRO A 83 8.28 -3.06 -16.72
C PRO A 83 8.36 -1.56 -17.04
N ASN A 84 8.11 -1.24 -18.31
CA ASN A 84 8.05 0.12 -18.84
C ASN A 84 6.78 0.29 -19.70
N GLY A 85 6.02 1.36 -19.47
CA GLY A 85 4.81 1.72 -20.19
C GLY A 85 3.58 0.88 -19.80
N ARG A 86 3.60 -0.43 -20.04
CA ARG A 86 2.50 -1.34 -19.65
C ARG A 86 3.02 -2.44 -18.74
N TRP A 87 2.24 -2.80 -17.72
CA TRP A 87 2.38 -4.10 -17.09
C TRP A 87 1.84 -5.12 -18.09
N GLY A 88 2.75 -5.74 -18.85
CA GLY A 88 2.38 -6.67 -19.93
C GLY A 88 1.97 -8.05 -19.42
N ASN A 89 1.59 -8.92 -20.36
CA ASN A 89 1.51 -10.40 -20.24
C ASN A 89 2.91 -11.01 -20.02
N SER A 90 3.78 -10.26 -19.37
CA SER A 90 5.19 -10.48 -19.27
C SER A 90 5.37 -11.74 -18.46
N SER A 91 6.16 -12.65 -19.00
CA SER A 91 6.94 -13.63 -18.26
C SER A 91 7.91 -12.90 -17.31
N SER A 92 7.40 -11.97 -16.48
CA SER A 92 8.16 -11.27 -15.47
C SER A 92 8.77 -12.34 -14.59
N PRO A 93 10.10 -12.29 -14.34
CA PRO A 93 10.78 -13.29 -13.54
C PRO A 93 10.04 -13.49 -12.21
N ALA A 94 10.03 -14.72 -11.72
CA ALA A 94 9.39 -15.03 -10.45
C ALA A 94 9.90 -14.06 -9.37
N PHE A 95 8.98 -13.49 -8.58
CA PHE A 95 9.37 -12.74 -7.40
C PHE A 95 10.17 -13.64 -6.47
N ASN A 96 11.28 -13.14 -5.93
CA ASN A 96 12.06 -13.89 -4.95
C ASN A 96 11.23 -14.24 -3.70
N ASP A 97 11.65 -15.29 -3.01
CA ASP A 97 10.97 -15.79 -1.81
C ASP A 97 11.06 -14.79 -0.64
N LEU A 98 10.00 -14.75 0.15
CA LEU A 98 9.85 -13.88 1.31
C LEU A 98 10.83 -14.25 2.44
N GLN A 99 11.27 -15.51 2.54
CA GLN A 99 12.20 -15.96 3.59
C GLN A 99 13.54 -15.22 3.55
N GLU A 100 14.06 -14.94 2.35
CA GLU A 100 15.32 -14.19 2.19
C GLU A 100 15.17 -12.72 2.57
N TYR A 101 13.97 -12.17 2.40
CA TYR A 101 13.66 -10.79 2.77
C TYR A 101 13.70 -10.60 4.29
N TYR A 102 13.20 -11.55 5.07
CA TYR A 102 13.21 -11.48 6.53
C TYR A 102 14.61 -11.27 7.10
N MET A 103 15.62 -11.95 6.56
CA MET A 103 17.02 -11.80 6.96
C MET A 103 17.56 -10.37 6.71
N PHE A 104 17.04 -9.69 5.67
CA PHE A 104 17.41 -8.31 5.35
C PHE A 104 16.59 -7.27 6.12
N TYR A 105 15.34 -7.58 6.46
CA TYR A 105 14.35 -6.61 6.98
C TYR A 105 14.36 -6.38 8.50
N LEU A 106 15.03 -7.25 9.27
CA LEU A 106 15.10 -7.16 10.74
C LEU A 106 15.70 -5.86 11.29
N LYS A 107 16.35 -5.03 10.46
CA LYS A 107 17.03 -3.80 10.91
C LYS A 107 16.13 -2.55 11.06
N GLY A 108 14.84 -2.63 10.73
CA GLY A 108 13.93 -1.47 10.75
C GLY A 108 12.54 -1.70 11.34
N LEU A 109 12.30 -2.86 11.96
CA LEU A 109 11.04 -3.13 12.64
C LEU A 109 11.01 -2.44 14.01
N PRO A 110 9.85 -1.91 14.45
CA PRO A 110 9.71 -1.38 15.80
C PRO A 110 10.05 -2.44 16.83
N LYS A 111 10.50 -2.00 18.00
CA LYS A 111 10.74 -2.93 19.10
C LYS A 111 9.42 -3.55 19.54
N LYS A 112 9.49 -4.77 20.08
CA LYS A 112 8.32 -5.48 20.59
C LYS A 112 7.52 -4.65 21.59
N GLU A 113 8.23 -3.92 22.46
CA GLU A 113 7.64 -3.07 23.49
C GLU A 113 6.85 -1.90 22.88
N GLU A 114 7.36 -1.28 21.82
CA GLU A 114 6.69 -0.19 21.09
C GLU A 114 5.42 -0.71 20.40
N MET A 115 5.48 -1.90 19.80
CA MET A 115 4.31 -2.54 19.19
C MET A 115 3.23 -2.88 20.22
N LEU A 116 3.61 -3.40 21.40
CA LEU A 116 2.66 -3.66 22.49
C LEU A 116 2.01 -2.38 23.02
N GLN A 117 2.75 -1.26 23.05
CA GLN A 117 2.19 0.04 23.43
C GLN A 117 1.17 0.53 22.42
N MET A 118 1.42 0.38 21.12
CA MET A 118 0.49 0.79 20.05
C MET A 118 -0.72 -0.15 19.94
N TYR A 119 -0.51 -1.47 19.95
CA TYR A 119 -1.54 -2.46 19.64
C TYR A 119 -2.28 -3.02 20.84
N SER A 120 -1.98 -2.53 22.05
CA SER A 120 -2.37 -3.10 23.34
C SER A 120 -1.46 -4.26 23.80
N SER A 121 -1.21 -4.31 25.11
CA SER A 121 -0.46 -5.39 25.76
C SER A 121 -1.22 -6.71 25.76
N GLU A 122 -2.55 -6.66 25.78
CA GLU A 122 -3.43 -7.82 25.72
C GLU A 122 -4.64 -7.54 24.81
N LEU A 123 -5.11 -8.59 24.13
CA LEU A 123 -6.33 -8.59 23.31
C LEU A 123 -7.33 -9.56 23.93
N SER A 124 -8.56 -9.09 24.10
CA SER A 124 -9.67 -9.82 24.70
C SER A 124 -10.67 -10.31 23.67
N SER A 125 -10.85 -9.59 22.56
CA SER A 125 -11.73 -9.93 21.44
C SER A 125 -11.20 -9.38 20.10
N ILE A 126 -11.91 -9.67 19.02
CA ILE A 126 -11.65 -9.08 17.70
C ILE A 126 -11.88 -7.56 17.71
N ASP A 127 -12.72 -7.03 18.59
CA ASP A 127 -12.97 -5.59 18.69
C ASP A 127 -11.72 -4.81 19.11
N ASP A 128 -10.84 -5.41 19.92
CA ASP A 128 -9.54 -4.81 20.23
C ASP A 128 -8.69 -4.65 18.96
N VAL A 129 -8.76 -5.61 18.03
CA VAL A 129 -8.08 -5.52 16.72
C VAL A 129 -8.69 -4.40 15.87
N LYS A 130 -10.03 -4.31 15.80
CA LYS A 130 -10.75 -3.22 15.10
C LYS A 130 -10.31 -1.85 15.60
N ASN A 131 -10.23 -1.69 16.91
CA ASN A 131 -9.81 -0.44 17.56
C ASN A 131 -8.39 -0.02 17.15
N VAL A 132 -7.47 -0.96 16.92
CA VAL A 132 -6.11 -0.63 16.46
C VAL A 132 -6.13 -0.03 15.05
N PHE A 133 -6.87 -0.63 14.12
CA PHE A 133 -7.02 -0.08 12.77
C PHE A 133 -7.74 1.28 12.76
N VAL A 134 -8.79 1.43 13.57
CA VAL A 134 -9.50 2.71 13.72
C VAL A 134 -8.56 3.78 14.27
N ASN A 135 -7.82 3.49 15.36
CA ASN A 135 -6.86 4.43 15.96
C ASN A 135 -5.72 4.80 14.99
N PHE A 136 -5.30 3.87 14.13
CA PHE A 136 -4.32 4.15 13.07
C PHE A 136 -4.84 5.21 12.09
N LEU A 137 -6.11 5.12 11.66
CA LEU A 137 -6.71 6.07 10.73
C LEU A 137 -7.06 7.40 11.42
N THR A 138 -7.68 7.37 12.59
CA THR A 138 -8.11 8.57 13.32
C THR A 138 -6.95 9.36 13.91
N ARG A 139 -5.80 8.70 14.15
CA ARG A 139 -4.64 9.24 14.88
C ARG A 139 -4.97 9.60 16.33
N THR A 140 -6.00 8.98 16.90
CA THR A 140 -6.32 9.11 18.32
C THR A 140 -5.39 8.25 19.17
N GLN A 141 -5.15 8.68 20.40
CA GLN A 141 -4.45 7.87 21.38
C GLN A 141 -5.32 6.67 21.77
N ASN A 142 -4.69 5.50 21.87
CA ASN A 142 -5.33 4.31 22.40
C ASN A 142 -5.52 4.43 23.94
N LYS A 143 -6.06 3.36 24.56
CA LYS A 143 -6.29 3.29 26.01
C LYS A 143 -5.05 3.53 26.89
N ASN A 144 -3.84 3.40 26.33
CA ASN A 144 -2.57 3.61 27.00
C ASN A 144 -1.98 5.02 26.74
N GLY A 145 -2.71 5.92 26.07
CA GLY A 145 -2.22 7.26 25.72
C GLY A 145 -1.25 7.27 24.53
N VAL A 146 -1.15 6.18 23.76
CA VAL A 146 -0.20 6.03 22.66
C VAL A 146 -0.94 6.02 21.32
N GLN A 147 -0.46 6.78 20.34
CA GLN A 147 -1.01 6.78 18.99
C GLN A 147 -0.49 5.57 18.21
N VAL A 148 -1.37 4.97 17.39
CA VAL A 148 -0.96 3.91 16.45
C VAL A 148 -0.37 4.58 15.21
N THR A 149 0.96 4.56 15.09
CA THR A 149 1.66 5.24 13.99
C THR A 149 1.78 4.37 12.75
N ARG A 150 1.67 3.04 12.89
CA ARG A 150 1.83 2.08 11.81
C ARG A 150 0.98 0.82 12.01
N LEU A 151 0.80 0.06 10.93
CA LEU A 151 0.25 -1.30 10.93
C LEU A 151 1.30 -2.30 10.41
N PRO A 152 1.12 -3.62 10.61
CA PRO A 152 2.05 -4.65 10.11
C PRO A 152 2.33 -4.58 8.60
N TRP A 153 1.37 -4.12 7.81
CA TRP A 153 1.48 -3.96 6.35
C TRP A 153 2.22 -2.70 5.92
N SER A 154 2.68 -1.86 6.85
CA SER A 154 3.35 -0.58 6.56
C SER A 154 4.82 -0.61 6.96
N GLU A 155 5.72 -0.30 6.03
CA GLU A 155 7.17 -0.29 6.26
C GLU A 155 7.71 0.98 6.92
N GLN A 156 6.93 2.05 6.91
CA GLN A 156 7.37 3.36 7.39
C GLN A 156 6.38 3.91 8.41
N ASP A 157 6.91 4.61 9.41
CA ASP A 157 6.13 5.36 10.40
C ASP A 157 5.69 6.68 9.76
N TYR A 158 4.72 6.63 8.86
CA TYR A 158 4.23 7.81 8.15
C TYR A 158 2.74 8.09 8.40
N ASP A 159 2.41 9.35 8.20
CA ASP A 159 1.04 9.79 7.95
C ASP A 159 0.44 8.97 6.79
N THR A 160 -0.86 8.74 6.85
CA THR A 160 -1.59 8.15 5.73
C THR A 160 -1.39 9.05 4.51
N SER A 161 -1.35 8.47 3.30
CA SER A 161 -1.21 9.27 2.08
C SER A 161 -2.29 10.37 2.06
N ALA A 162 -1.95 11.54 1.50
CA ALA A 162 -2.86 12.69 1.53
C ALA A 162 -4.23 12.36 0.90
N GLU A 163 -4.26 11.50 -0.13
CA GLU A 163 -5.47 11.00 -0.78
C GLU A 163 -6.34 10.11 0.14
N THR A 164 -5.77 9.44 1.15
CA THR A 164 -6.54 8.63 2.12
C THR A 164 -7.55 9.49 2.87
N ASN A 165 -7.25 10.78 3.09
CA ASN A 165 -8.15 11.70 3.77
C ASN A 165 -9.49 11.90 3.01
N LEU A 166 -9.53 11.65 1.69
CA LEU A 166 -10.74 11.78 0.88
C LEU A 166 -11.79 10.69 1.17
N ILE A 167 -11.35 9.55 1.71
CA ILE A 167 -12.20 8.38 1.99
C ILE A 167 -12.05 7.90 3.45
N LYS A 168 -11.53 8.75 4.32
CA LYS A 168 -11.13 8.39 5.69
C LYS A 168 -12.29 7.86 6.53
N ASP A 169 -13.44 8.50 6.46
CA ASP A 169 -14.60 8.13 7.28
C ASP A 169 -15.16 6.77 6.85
N GLN A 170 -15.17 6.48 5.56
CA GLN A 170 -15.56 5.18 5.03
C GLN A 170 -14.58 4.09 5.44
N LEU A 171 -13.27 4.37 5.43
CA LEU A 171 -12.26 3.43 5.93
C LEU A 171 -12.40 3.18 7.44
N ILE A 172 -12.66 4.21 8.24
CA ILE A 172 -12.94 4.05 9.68
C ILE A 172 -14.15 3.14 9.88
N TRP A 173 -15.23 3.38 9.14
CA TRP A 173 -16.43 2.56 9.17
C TRP A 173 -16.12 1.09 8.81
N CYS A 174 -15.35 0.84 7.76
CA CYS A 174 -14.94 -0.51 7.38
C CYS A 174 -14.24 -1.23 8.55
N ASN A 175 -13.22 -0.59 9.12
CA ASN A 175 -12.42 -1.19 10.19
C ASN A 175 -13.22 -1.40 11.48
N ALA A 176 -14.09 -0.45 11.84
CA ALA A 176 -15.00 -0.57 12.97
C ALA A 176 -16.00 -1.73 12.80
N ASN A 177 -16.29 -2.12 11.56
CA ASN A 177 -17.15 -3.25 11.23
C ASN A 177 -16.39 -4.56 10.96
N GLY A 178 -15.07 -4.62 11.19
CA GLY A 178 -14.28 -5.85 10.98
C GLY A 178 -13.90 -6.13 9.52
N ILE A 179 -13.88 -5.10 8.68
CA ILE A 179 -13.29 -5.09 7.35
C ILE A 179 -11.92 -4.40 7.50
N PHE A 180 -10.87 -5.20 7.69
CA PHE A 180 -9.54 -4.71 8.04
C PHE A 180 -8.79 -4.21 6.80
N THR A 181 -8.88 -2.92 6.51
CA THR A 181 -8.30 -2.32 5.29
C THR A 181 -6.80 -2.15 5.42
N ILE A 182 -6.05 -2.58 4.41
CA ILE A 182 -4.58 -2.50 4.38
C ILE A 182 -4.04 -1.63 3.23
N ASN A 183 -4.86 -1.35 2.21
CA ASN A 183 -4.51 -0.48 1.08
C ASN A 183 -5.77 0.12 0.45
N SER A 184 -5.68 1.33 -0.08
CA SER A 184 -6.81 2.04 -0.68
C SER A 184 -6.37 3.22 -1.55
N GLN A 185 -7.13 3.55 -2.58
CA GLN A 185 -7.08 4.86 -3.26
C GLN A 185 -8.49 5.31 -3.68
N PRO A 186 -8.79 6.63 -3.65
CA PRO A 186 -10.06 7.17 -4.11
C PRO A 186 -10.19 7.09 -5.64
N SER A 187 -11.41 7.30 -6.17
CA SER A 187 -11.57 7.59 -7.60
C SER A 187 -11.18 9.03 -7.90
N VAL A 188 -10.49 9.25 -9.01
CA VAL A 188 -10.07 10.57 -9.49
C VAL A 188 -10.39 10.66 -10.97
N ASN A 189 -11.14 11.69 -11.34
CA ASN A 189 -11.52 11.95 -12.72
C ASN A 189 -10.91 13.28 -13.21
N GLY A 190 -9.65 13.23 -13.66
CA GLY A 190 -8.99 14.37 -14.29
C GLY A 190 -8.59 15.47 -13.31
N ALA A 191 -7.95 15.12 -12.19
CA ALA A 191 -7.33 16.12 -11.32
C ALA A 191 -6.11 16.75 -12.02
N PRO A 192 -5.82 18.05 -11.83
CA PRO A 192 -4.58 18.65 -12.35
C PRO A 192 -3.36 17.87 -11.87
N SER A 193 -2.34 17.71 -12.72
CA SER A 193 -1.10 17.01 -12.33
C SER A 193 -0.32 17.69 -11.19
N THR A 194 -0.67 18.93 -10.86
CA THR A 194 -0.15 19.71 -9.74
C THR A 194 -1.05 19.70 -8.51
N ASP A 195 -2.12 18.87 -8.50
CA ASP A 195 -3.00 18.74 -7.35
C ASP A 195 -2.23 18.27 -6.09
N PRO A 196 -2.42 18.90 -4.92
CA PRO A 196 -1.64 18.60 -3.72
C PRO A 196 -1.93 17.21 -3.12
N LEU A 197 -3.09 16.62 -3.39
CA LEU A 197 -3.48 15.32 -2.83
C LEU A 197 -3.08 14.19 -3.77
N VAL A 198 -3.46 14.30 -5.05
CA VAL A 198 -3.38 13.21 -6.03
C VAL A 198 -2.48 13.51 -7.23
N GLY A 199 -1.94 14.73 -7.33
CA GLY A 199 -1.11 15.16 -8.47
C GLY A 199 0.26 14.50 -8.50
N TRP A 200 0.68 14.16 -9.72
CA TRP A 200 2.01 13.64 -10.07
C TRP A 200 2.30 13.87 -11.56
N GLY A 201 3.56 13.69 -11.97
CA GLY A 201 4.01 13.80 -13.36
C GLY A 201 4.33 15.23 -13.78
N LYS A 202 4.25 15.51 -15.09
CA LYS A 202 4.59 16.82 -15.64
C LYS A 202 3.47 17.84 -15.37
N PRO A 203 3.78 19.09 -15.00
CA PRO A 203 2.78 20.15 -14.87
C PRO A 203 1.96 20.36 -16.15
N GLY A 204 0.69 20.74 -15.99
CA GLY A 204 -0.23 21.02 -17.11
C GLY A 204 -0.92 19.79 -17.69
N GLY A 205 -0.81 18.63 -17.03
CA GLY A 205 -1.52 17.41 -17.37
C GLY A 205 -2.66 17.09 -16.42
N TYR A 206 -3.21 15.89 -16.56
CA TYR A 206 -4.33 15.38 -15.76
C TYR A 206 -4.05 13.97 -15.25
N CYS A 207 -4.38 13.73 -13.99
CA CYS A 207 -4.24 12.45 -13.28
C CYS A 207 -5.63 11.81 -13.09
N TYR A 208 -5.65 10.48 -13.16
CA TYR A 208 -6.87 9.67 -13.06
C TYR A 208 -6.62 8.45 -12.18
N GLN A 209 -7.63 8.04 -11.42
CA GLN A 209 -7.59 6.87 -10.55
C GLN A 209 -8.94 6.15 -10.57
N LYS A 210 -8.92 4.82 -10.67
CA LYS A 210 -10.06 3.97 -10.29
C LYS A 210 -10.07 3.81 -8.78
N ALA A 211 -11.25 3.79 -8.16
CA ALA A 211 -11.33 3.48 -6.74
C ALA A 211 -10.87 2.04 -6.50
N TYR A 212 -10.04 1.87 -5.47
CA TYR A 212 -9.47 0.57 -5.11
C TYR A 212 -9.49 0.40 -3.60
N LEU A 213 -9.79 -0.83 -3.17
CA LEU A 213 -9.79 -1.20 -1.77
C LEU A 213 -9.22 -2.60 -1.58
N GLU A 214 -8.33 -2.75 -0.59
CA GLU A 214 -7.74 -4.01 -0.19
C GLU A 214 -7.92 -4.23 1.32
N PHE A 215 -8.43 -5.39 1.70
CA PHE A 215 -8.77 -5.66 3.09
C PHE A 215 -8.85 -7.15 3.43
N PHE A 216 -8.78 -7.45 4.73
CA PHE A 216 -9.16 -8.75 5.26
C PHE A 216 -10.61 -8.74 5.76
N ILE A 217 -11.36 -9.78 5.46
CA ILE A 217 -12.73 -10.00 5.96
C ILE A 217 -12.96 -11.47 6.31
N SER A 218 -13.81 -11.78 7.29
CA SER A 218 -14.14 -13.16 7.68
C SER A 218 -14.67 -13.96 6.48
N ASN A 219 -14.36 -15.26 6.43
CA ASN A 219 -14.79 -16.15 5.34
C ASN A 219 -16.31 -16.13 5.08
N GLU A 220 -17.13 -16.07 6.12
CA GLU A 220 -18.60 -15.99 5.98
C GLU A 220 -19.04 -14.74 5.20
N ARG A 221 -18.55 -13.57 5.60
CA ARG A 221 -18.84 -12.30 4.93
C ARG A 221 -18.20 -12.23 3.54
N ALA A 222 -17.05 -12.87 3.32
CA ALA A 222 -16.47 -12.98 1.98
C ALA A 222 -17.39 -13.75 1.01
N ALA A 223 -18.05 -14.80 1.49
CA ALA A 223 -19.03 -15.54 0.70
C ALA A 223 -20.27 -14.68 0.39
N LYS A 224 -20.81 -13.96 1.37
CA LYS A 224 -21.91 -12.98 1.15
C LYS A 224 -21.51 -11.90 0.13
N LEU A 225 -20.31 -11.33 0.28
CA LEU A 225 -19.76 -10.31 -0.62
C LEU A 225 -19.68 -10.84 -2.06
N LYS A 226 -19.19 -12.08 -2.26
CA LYS A 226 -19.11 -12.70 -3.59
C LYS A 226 -20.48 -12.81 -4.27
N GLU A 227 -21.53 -13.13 -3.51
CA GLU A 227 -22.88 -13.22 -4.07
C GLU A 227 -23.40 -11.85 -4.49
N ILE A 228 -23.22 -10.82 -3.65
CA ILE A 228 -23.61 -9.43 -3.96
C ILE A 228 -22.87 -8.91 -5.20
N LEU A 229 -21.57 -9.21 -5.34
CA LEU A 229 -20.74 -8.75 -6.45
C LEU A 229 -21.23 -9.24 -7.83
N LYS A 230 -22.08 -10.28 -7.89
CA LYS A 230 -22.70 -10.74 -9.15
C LYS A 230 -23.59 -9.66 -9.78
N ASP A 231 -24.18 -8.79 -8.96
CA ASP A 231 -25.04 -7.69 -9.40
C ASP A 231 -24.24 -6.45 -9.81
N TYR A 232 -22.92 -6.45 -9.59
CA TYR A 232 -22.02 -5.32 -9.85
C TYR A 232 -20.96 -5.68 -10.89
N SER A 233 -21.39 -5.83 -12.15
CA SER A 233 -20.50 -6.18 -13.28
C SER A 233 -19.38 -5.17 -13.54
N ILE A 234 -19.51 -3.94 -13.03
CA ILE A 234 -18.50 -2.89 -13.12
C ILE A 234 -17.32 -3.10 -12.16
N ILE A 235 -17.48 -3.92 -11.12
CA ILE A 235 -16.45 -4.16 -10.10
C ILE A 235 -15.61 -5.36 -10.51
N ASN A 236 -14.29 -5.18 -10.50
CA ASN A 236 -13.36 -6.31 -10.52
C ASN A 236 -12.96 -6.70 -9.10
N TYR A 237 -12.92 -8.00 -8.81
CA TYR A 237 -12.56 -8.51 -7.49
C TYR A 237 -11.60 -9.70 -7.56
N HIS A 238 -10.81 -9.86 -6.50
CA HIS A 238 -10.04 -11.08 -6.21
C HIS A 238 -10.09 -11.35 -4.71
N ILE A 239 -10.72 -12.46 -4.32
CA ILE A 239 -10.90 -12.94 -2.95
C ILE A 239 -10.06 -14.21 -2.79
N ILE A 240 -9.13 -14.24 -1.85
CA ILE A 240 -8.23 -15.37 -1.66
C ILE A 240 -7.95 -15.62 -0.18
N ASN A 241 -7.94 -16.89 0.25
CA ASN A 241 -7.57 -17.25 1.62
C ASN A 241 -6.14 -17.80 1.73
N GLN A 242 -5.65 -17.90 2.97
CA GLN A 242 -4.43 -18.65 3.22
C GLN A 242 -4.75 -20.14 3.25
N LYS A 243 -3.99 -20.92 2.48
CA LYS A 243 -4.10 -22.37 2.53
C LYS A 243 -3.62 -22.82 3.92
N VAL A 244 -4.49 -23.50 4.66
CA VAL A 244 -4.26 -23.88 6.04
C VAL A 244 -3.06 -24.82 6.14
N ARG A 245 -2.17 -24.58 7.11
CA ARG A 245 -0.95 -25.39 7.32
C ARG A 245 -1.29 -26.81 7.80
N ASP A 246 -2.41 -26.94 8.49
CA ASP A 246 -2.93 -28.22 8.97
C ASP A 246 -3.94 -28.81 7.98
N LYS A 247 -3.52 -29.85 7.27
CA LYS A 247 -4.38 -30.59 6.32
C LYS A 247 -5.51 -31.37 7.01
N SER A 248 -5.50 -31.49 8.33
CA SER A 248 -6.59 -32.13 9.09
C SER A 248 -7.81 -31.23 9.24
N LEU A 249 -7.63 -29.91 9.12
CA LEU A 249 -8.72 -28.95 9.02
C LEU A 249 -9.17 -28.90 7.56
N ASN A 250 -10.32 -29.51 7.25
CA ASN A 250 -10.98 -29.46 5.93
C ASN A 250 -11.55 -28.06 5.64
N LEU A 251 -10.73 -27.01 5.70
CA LEU A 251 -11.11 -25.67 5.31
C LEU A 251 -10.98 -25.53 3.79
N GLU A 252 -12.04 -25.04 3.15
CA GLU A 252 -12.10 -24.86 1.70
C GLU A 252 -11.04 -23.85 1.24
N THR A 253 -10.31 -24.19 0.17
CA THR A 253 -9.39 -23.23 -0.46
C THR A 253 -10.21 -22.24 -1.27
N ILE A 254 -10.10 -20.96 -0.94
CA ILE A 254 -10.81 -19.86 -1.59
C ILE A 254 -9.82 -19.13 -2.50
N ASP A 255 -10.12 -19.11 -3.80
CA ASP A 255 -9.49 -18.27 -4.81
C ASP A 255 -10.59 -17.91 -5.84
N TRP A 256 -11.33 -16.84 -5.57
CA TRP A 256 -12.43 -16.38 -6.40
C TRP A 256 -12.06 -15.05 -7.04
N SER A 257 -12.18 -14.96 -8.36
CA SER A 257 -11.92 -13.74 -9.10
C SER A 257 -12.80 -13.66 -10.34
N ASN A 258 -13.16 -12.45 -10.75
CA ASN A 258 -13.76 -12.16 -12.05
C ASN A 258 -12.77 -11.45 -13.00
N ILE A 259 -11.48 -11.42 -12.65
CA ILE A 259 -10.41 -10.81 -13.43
C ILE A 259 -9.84 -11.87 -14.36
N GLU A 260 -9.56 -11.48 -15.61
CA GLU A 260 -8.84 -12.34 -16.55
C GLU A 260 -7.47 -12.72 -15.96
N PRO A 261 -7.15 -14.02 -15.79
CA PRO A 261 -6.04 -14.47 -14.94
C PRO A 261 -4.64 -13.93 -15.26
N THR A 262 -4.42 -13.43 -16.48
CA THR A 262 -3.11 -12.91 -16.92
C THR A 262 -3.17 -11.45 -17.34
N THR A 263 -4.34 -10.78 -17.25
CA THR A 263 -4.50 -9.40 -17.70
C THR A 263 -4.60 -8.45 -16.50
N PRO A 264 -3.62 -7.55 -16.33
CA PRO A 264 -3.66 -6.53 -15.29
C PRO A 264 -4.67 -5.43 -15.62
N ILE A 265 -5.19 -4.80 -14.57
CA ILE A 265 -6.08 -3.65 -14.65
C ILE A 265 -5.28 -2.39 -14.30
N ALA A 266 -5.17 -1.44 -15.23
CA ALA A 266 -4.64 -0.12 -14.90
C ALA A 266 -5.61 0.61 -13.95
N VAL A 267 -5.08 1.08 -12.81
CA VAL A 267 -5.88 1.77 -11.78
C VAL A 267 -5.42 3.21 -11.53
N THR A 268 -4.22 3.60 -11.96
CA THR A 268 -3.76 5.00 -11.93
C THR A 268 -3.05 5.32 -13.24
N TRP A 269 -3.46 6.40 -13.90
CA TRP A 269 -2.85 6.87 -15.15
C TRP A 269 -2.86 8.40 -15.25
N GLY A 270 -2.05 8.91 -16.17
CA GLY A 270 -1.87 10.35 -16.39
C GLY A 270 -1.70 10.68 -17.86
N VAL A 271 -2.26 11.82 -18.27
CA VAL A 271 -2.14 12.39 -19.60
C VAL A 271 -1.41 13.73 -19.48
N PHE A 272 -0.25 13.84 -20.12
CA PHE A 272 0.64 14.99 -19.94
C PHE A 272 0.97 15.67 -21.28
N PRO A 273 1.17 17.00 -21.30
CA PRO A 273 1.53 17.71 -22.53
C PRO A 273 2.82 17.18 -23.17
N GLY A 274 2.76 16.87 -24.46
CA GLY A 274 3.91 16.45 -25.26
C GLY A 274 4.49 15.09 -24.87
N CYS A 275 3.69 14.19 -24.26
CA CYS A 275 4.10 12.84 -23.88
C CYS A 275 2.98 11.82 -24.18
N GLU A 276 3.35 10.55 -24.29
CA GLU A 276 2.37 9.45 -24.28
C GLU A 276 1.73 9.28 -22.88
N ILE A 277 0.69 8.44 -22.81
CA ILE A 277 -0.01 8.12 -21.56
C ILE A 277 0.92 7.34 -20.64
N ALA A 278 1.00 7.75 -19.37
CA ALA A 278 1.68 6.98 -18.32
C ALA A 278 0.65 6.26 -17.45
N GLN A 279 0.88 4.99 -17.10
CA GLN A 279 -0.02 4.18 -16.28
C GLN A 279 0.75 3.44 -15.17
N PRO A 280 1.22 4.16 -14.15
CA PRO A 280 2.24 3.65 -13.22
C PRO A 280 1.75 2.64 -12.18
N THR A 281 0.44 2.38 -12.11
CA THR A 281 -0.14 1.51 -11.09
C THR A 281 -1.19 0.58 -11.68
N VAL A 282 -1.02 -0.71 -11.41
CA VAL A 282 -1.92 -1.77 -11.86
C VAL A 282 -2.38 -2.68 -10.72
N VAL A 283 -3.49 -3.36 -10.94
CA VAL A 283 -3.95 -4.53 -10.17
C VAL A 283 -3.73 -5.76 -11.05
N ASP A 284 -2.78 -6.61 -10.66
CA ASP A 284 -2.41 -7.82 -11.39
C ASP A 284 -2.74 -9.08 -10.56
N PRO A 285 -3.56 -10.02 -11.06
CA PRO A 285 -3.97 -11.22 -10.31
C PRO A 285 -2.84 -12.21 -10.03
N LEU A 286 -1.77 -12.24 -10.84
CA LEU A 286 -0.60 -13.10 -10.58
C LEU A 286 0.23 -12.52 -9.43
N SER A 287 0.55 -11.23 -9.50
CA SER A 287 1.23 -10.51 -8.43
C SER A 287 0.44 -10.54 -7.11
N PHE A 288 -0.90 -10.56 -7.16
CA PHE A 288 -1.73 -10.66 -5.95
C PHE A 288 -1.53 -11.99 -5.21
N ARG A 289 -1.44 -13.11 -5.94
CA ARG A 289 -1.18 -14.43 -5.34
C ARG A 289 0.19 -14.50 -4.66
N VAL A 290 1.17 -13.78 -5.22
CA VAL A 290 2.52 -13.65 -4.66
C VAL A 290 2.53 -12.74 -3.43
N TRP A 291 1.81 -11.62 -3.50
CA TRP A 291 1.63 -10.65 -2.41
C TRP A 291 0.92 -11.27 -1.22
N LYS A 292 -0.13 -12.07 -1.46
CA LYS A 292 -0.94 -12.74 -0.43
C LYS A 292 -0.08 -13.38 0.65
N ASN A 293 0.97 -14.10 0.28
CA ASN A 293 1.82 -14.78 1.25
C ASN A 293 2.46 -13.80 2.24
N GLU A 294 2.92 -12.65 1.77
CA GLU A 294 3.46 -11.57 2.62
C GLU A 294 2.37 -10.88 3.43
N ALA A 295 1.20 -10.62 2.82
CA ALA A 295 0.07 -10.01 3.50
C ALA A 295 -0.42 -10.85 4.68
N TYR A 296 -0.53 -12.17 4.53
CA TYR A 296 -0.88 -13.08 5.62
C TYR A 296 0.24 -13.20 6.66
N ASP A 297 1.48 -13.29 6.20
CA ASP A 297 2.62 -13.45 7.09
C ASP A 297 2.83 -12.21 7.99
N ALA A 298 2.41 -11.02 7.56
CA ALA A 298 2.36 -9.82 8.38
C ALA A 298 1.45 -9.97 9.63
N TRP A 299 0.37 -10.76 9.57
CA TRP A 299 -0.42 -11.06 10.77
C TRP A 299 0.40 -11.82 11.81
N ILE A 300 1.22 -12.78 11.39
CA ILE A 300 1.98 -13.64 12.29
C ILE A 300 3.26 -12.95 12.76
N ASN A 301 4.12 -12.58 11.81
CA ASN A 301 5.44 -12.03 12.09
C ASN A 301 5.40 -10.55 12.49
N GLY A 302 4.40 -9.81 12.01
CA GLY A 302 4.23 -8.39 12.35
C GLY A 302 3.32 -8.13 13.56
N TRP A 303 2.49 -9.10 13.98
CA TRP A 303 1.54 -8.89 15.09
C TRP A 303 1.48 -10.05 16.08
N ALA A 304 1.13 -11.27 15.68
CA ALA A 304 0.90 -12.38 16.61
C ALA A 304 2.13 -12.68 17.49
N ASN A 305 3.32 -12.63 16.91
CA ASN A 305 4.60 -12.92 17.59
C ASN A 305 5.00 -11.89 18.65
N ILE A 306 4.31 -10.74 18.74
CA ILE A 306 4.52 -9.80 19.86
C ILE A 306 3.92 -10.35 21.17
N TYR A 307 3.01 -11.32 21.09
CA TYR A 307 2.39 -11.95 22.24
C TYR A 307 3.03 -13.32 22.55
N PRO A 308 3.05 -13.75 23.83
CA PRO A 308 3.55 -15.07 24.20
C PRO A 308 2.80 -16.20 23.48
N SER A 309 3.53 -17.26 23.14
CA SER A 309 2.95 -18.49 22.56
C SER A 309 1.81 -19.04 23.43
N GLY A 310 0.69 -19.38 22.82
CA GLY A 310 -0.49 -19.93 23.51
C GLY A 310 -1.36 -18.89 24.26
N SER A 311 -0.95 -17.62 24.33
CA SER A 311 -1.75 -16.55 24.94
C SER A 311 -3.07 -16.32 24.20
N LYS A 312 -4.07 -15.79 24.91
CA LYS A 312 -5.37 -15.43 24.31
C LYS A 312 -5.20 -14.41 23.17
N SER A 313 -4.36 -13.39 23.37
CA SER A 313 -4.09 -12.37 22.36
C SER A 313 -3.54 -12.95 21.06
N ARG A 314 -2.57 -13.87 21.18
CA ARG A 314 -1.98 -14.54 20.02
C ARG A 314 -3.02 -15.36 19.26
N LYS A 315 -3.85 -16.14 19.98
CA LYS A 315 -4.91 -16.95 19.39
C LYS A 315 -5.95 -16.11 18.62
N ILE A 316 -6.25 -14.89 19.07
CA ILE A 316 -7.16 -13.98 18.35
C ILE A 316 -6.57 -13.60 16.98
N ILE A 317 -5.29 -13.23 16.93
CA ILE A 317 -4.62 -12.87 15.67
C ILE A 317 -4.47 -14.09 14.76
N GLU A 318 -4.08 -15.25 15.31
CA GLU A 318 -4.00 -16.52 14.57
C GLU A 318 -5.37 -16.90 13.99
N ASN A 319 -6.45 -16.71 14.76
CA ASN A 319 -7.81 -16.95 14.26
C ASN A 319 -8.19 -16.03 13.08
N ILE A 320 -7.76 -14.76 13.09
CA ILE A 320 -7.96 -13.87 11.93
C ILE A 320 -7.16 -14.37 10.74
N HIS A 321 -5.87 -14.69 10.93
CA HIS A 321 -5.02 -15.24 9.88
C HIS A 321 -5.62 -16.50 9.22
N ASP A 322 -6.21 -17.40 10.01
CA ASP A 322 -6.72 -18.69 9.51
C ASP A 322 -8.15 -18.61 8.92
N ASN A 323 -8.99 -17.66 9.37
CA ASN A 323 -10.43 -17.62 9.05
C ASN A 323 -10.88 -16.37 8.26
N TYR A 324 -9.94 -15.56 7.78
CA TYR A 324 -10.24 -14.39 6.95
C TYR A 324 -9.69 -14.59 5.54
N CYS A 325 -10.39 -14.00 4.56
CA CYS A 325 -9.94 -13.84 3.19
C CYS A 325 -9.29 -12.46 3.00
N LEU A 326 -8.22 -12.41 2.21
CA LEU A 326 -7.71 -11.18 1.63
C LEU A 326 -8.52 -10.87 0.36
N VAL A 327 -8.99 -9.63 0.24
CA VAL A 327 -9.88 -9.18 -0.85
C VAL A 327 -9.30 -7.93 -1.48
N THR A 328 -9.34 -7.87 -2.81
CA THR A 328 -9.17 -6.62 -3.58
C THR A 328 -10.43 -6.33 -4.36
N LEU A 329 -10.84 -5.07 -4.39
CA LEU A 329 -11.94 -4.55 -5.19
C LEU A 329 -11.46 -3.36 -6.02
N VAL A 330 -11.85 -3.31 -7.29
CA VAL A 330 -11.61 -2.18 -8.22
C VAL A 330 -12.94 -1.77 -8.83
N ASP A 331 -13.30 -0.51 -8.66
CA ASP A 331 -14.45 0.09 -9.33
C ASP A 331 -14.02 0.69 -10.67
N ASN A 332 -14.52 0.14 -11.78
CA ASN A 332 -14.11 0.59 -13.11
C ASN A 332 -14.79 1.89 -13.55
N ASP A 333 -15.89 2.32 -12.93
CA ASP A 333 -16.55 3.60 -13.26
C ASP A 333 -15.90 4.75 -12.49
N TYR A 334 -14.67 5.10 -12.88
CA TYR A 334 -13.90 6.19 -12.28
C TYR A 334 -14.53 7.59 -12.48
N VAL A 335 -15.55 7.70 -13.35
CA VAL A 335 -16.24 8.96 -13.65
C VAL A 335 -17.27 9.29 -12.57
N LYS A 336 -17.90 8.27 -11.97
CA LYS A 336 -18.92 8.43 -10.93
C LYS A 336 -18.36 8.27 -9.52
N ALA A 337 -19.20 8.56 -8.53
CA ALA A 337 -18.92 8.21 -7.15
C ALA A 337 -18.81 6.68 -7.03
N SER A 338 -17.81 6.23 -6.26
CA SER A 338 -17.56 4.80 -6.15
C SER A 338 -18.65 4.07 -5.37
N VAL A 339 -18.99 2.86 -5.83
CA VAL A 339 -19.98 1.99 -5.18
C VAL A 339 -19.34 0.97 -4.22
N LEU A 340 -18.01 0.95 -4.06
CA LEU A 340 -17.32 -0.06 -3.25
C LEU A 340 -17.83 -0.13 -1.81
N PHE A 341 -18.04 1.02 -1.17
CA PHE A 341 -18.50 1.06 0.23
C PHE A 341 -19.96 0.64 0.39
N GLU A 342 -20.84 0.97 -0.56
CA GLU A 342 -22.24 0.51 -0.59
C GLU A 342 -22.30 -1.03 -0.68
N VAL A 343 -21.44 -1.62 -1.52
CA VAL A 343 -21.34 -3.08 -1.65
C VAL A 343 -20.88 -3.72 -0.34
N LEU A 344 -19.95 -3.10 0.38
CA LEU A 344 -19.49 -3.59 1.67
C LEU A 344 -20.56 -3.46 2.77
N GLU A 345 -21.31 -2.36 2.79
CA GLU A 345 -22.48 -2.19 3.68
C GLU A 345 -23.48 -3.33 3.50
N LYS A 346 -23.82 -3.66 2.25
CA LYS A 346 -24.69 -4.80 1.92
C LYS A 346 -24.11 -6.14 2.37
N ALA A 347 -22.79 -6.33 2.26
CA ALA A 347 -22.14 -7.58 2.63
C ALA A 347 -22.08 -7.85 4.14
N ILE A 348 -22.19 -6.81 4.97
CA ILE A 348 -22.20 -6.93 6.43
C ILE A 348 -23.57 -6.73 7.06
N ALA A 349 -24.58 -6.31 6.29
CA ALA A 349 -25.96 -6.26 6.73
C ALA A 349 -26.45 -7.68 7.11
N GLU A 350 -27.27 -7.76 8.15
CA GLU A 350 -27.76 -9.03 8.74
C GLU A 350 -28.59 -9.86 7.75
#